data_AF-A0A918J5M3-F1
#
_entry.id   AF-A0A918J5M3-F1
#
_cell.length_a   1.000
_cell.length_b   1.000
_cell.length_c   1.000
_cell.angle_alpha   90.00
_cell.angle_beta   90.00
_cell.angle_gamma   90.00
#
_symmetry.space_group_name_H-M   'P 1'
#
loop_
_entity.id
_entity.type
_entity.pdbx_description
1 polymer ?
#
loop_
_entity_poly.entity_id
_entity_poly.type
_entity_poly.pdbx_seq_one_letter_code
_entity_poly.pdbx_strand_id
1 'polypeptide(L)'
;MGTFGYPSWFANAGGDGGFKPIKYGDPKGKYYMPAMSDSPVRGYIGRHEWFWVPGDEAHIFPLKNLKDMYYKSVGRNFALIKGLTPAPDGLIPIPDVDRLREWGEEIKNRFSKPIAKTTVTGSQIILSLMGDQQIENIILQEEISKGERVREFNIQGKIGGKWQNIYQGSNIGHKHIIEIEPIKTNGLRLIISKTKDTP
;
A
#
# COMPACT_ATOMS: atom_id res chain seq x y z
N MET A 1 4.33 -7.11 -13.59
CA MET A 1 3.20 -6.78 -12.70
C MET A 1 3.78 -6.01 -11.52
N GLY A 2 3.35 -4.77 -11.28
CA GLY A 2 3.92 -3.88 -10.24
C GLY A 2 3.35 -4.12 -8.84
N THR A 3 3.28 -5.38 -8.42
CA THR A 3 2.71 -5.79 -7.14
C THR A 3 3.61 -6.80 -6.47
N PHE A 4 3.76 -6.67 -5.16
CA PHE A 4 4.53 -7.64 -4.36
C PHE A 4 3.67 -8.29 -3.28
N GLY A 5 4.23 -9.34 -2.70
CA GLY A 5 3.62 -10.04 -1.58
C GLY A 5 3.62 -9.19 -0.30
N TYR A 6 2.97 -9.73 0.72
CA TYR A 6 2.96 -9.19 2.08
C TYR A 6 3.33 -10.33 3.03
N PRO A 7 4.19 -10.15 4.05
CA PRO A 7 4.91 -8.92 4.44
C PRO A 7 5.88 -8.34 3.40
N SER A 8 6.30 -7.09 3.63
CA SER A 8 7.35 -6.40 2.89
C SER A 8 8.28 -5.62 3.83
N TRP A 9 9.46 -6.16 4.08
CA TRP A 9 10.47 -5.55 4.94
C TRP A 9 11.44 -4.69 4.14
N PHE A 10 11.80 -3.51 4.67
CA PHE A 10 12.93 -2.74 4.14
C PHE A 10 14.28 -3.30 4.57
N ALA A 11 14.33 -4.09 5.65
CA ALA A 11 15.55 -4.78 6.03
C ALA A 11 15.88 -5.90 5.02
N ASN A 12 17.16 -6.11 4.72
CA ASN A 12 17.65 -7.16 3.83
C ASN A 12 18.96 -7.77 4.37
N ALA A 13 19.17 -9.07 4.12
CA ALA A 13 20.38 -9.79 4.54
C ALA A 13 21.62 -9.47 3.68
N GLY A 14 21.42 -8.96 2.46
CA GLY A 14 22.48 -8.76 1.46
C GLY A 14 22.75 -10.03 0.64
N GLY A 15 23.19 -9.84 -0.61
CA GLY A 15 23.99 -10.76 -1.46
C GLY A 15 23.45 -12.15 -1.85
N ASP A 16 22.91 -12.94 -0.93
CA ASP A 16 23.08 -14.40 -1.02
C ASP A 16 21.75 -15.19 -1.04
N GLY A 17 20.59 -14.50 -1.08
CA GLY A 17 19.25 -15.11 -0.94
C GLY A 17 18.42 -15.21 -2.24
N GLY A 18 18.99 -14.91 -3.41
CA GLY A 18 18.28 -14.89 -4.69
C GLY A 18 17.16 -13.83 -4.76
N PHE A 19 16.05 -14.14 -5.44
CA PHE A 19 14.95 -13.17 -5.66
C PHE A 19 14.01 -12.96 -4.46
N LYS A 20 14.01 -13.86 -3.47
CA LYS A 20 13.04 -13.80 -2.35
C LYS A 20 13.25 -12.57 -1.44
N PRO A 21 14.50 -12.20 -1.05
CA PRO A 21 14.75 -10.96 -0.31
C PRO A 21 14.36 -9.69 -1.07
N ILE A 22 14.32 -9.71 -2.40
CA ILE A 22 13.91 -8.55 -3.21
C ILE A 22 12.39 -8.34 -3.11
N LYS A 23 11.61 -9.42 -3.04
CA LYS A 23 10.14 -9.35 -3.01
C LYS A 23 9.54 -9.12 -1.63
N TYR A 24 10.22 -9.59 -0.58
CA TYR A 24 9.67 -9.62 0.78
C TYR A 24 10.59 -8.98 1.83
N GLY A 25 11.86 -8.70 1.48
CA GLY A 25 12.89 -8.34 2.45
C GLY A 25 13.23 -9.48 3.42
N ASP A 26 13.97 -9.14 4.46
CA ASP A 26 14.30 -9.99 5.60
C ASP A 26 14.10 -9.20 6.90
N PRO A 27 13.17 -9.60 7.79
CA PRO A 27 12.94 -8.91 9.07
C PRO A 27 14.18 -8.85 9.98
N LYS A 28 15.14 -9.76 9.78
CA LYS A 28 16.42 -9.86 10.50
C LYS A 28 17.60 -9.29 9.69
N GLY A 29 17.32 -8.72 8.52
CA GLY A 29 18.32 -8.14 7.63
C GLY A 29 19.12 -7.03 8.32
N LYS A 30 20.41 -6.94 7.97
CA LYS A 30 21.34 -5.94 8.53
C LYS A 30 21.31 -4.63 7.76
N TYR A 31 20.89 -4.66 6.49
CA TYR A 31 20.93 -3.51 5.60
C TYR A 31 19.52 -2.95 5.40
N TYR A 32 19.40 -1.63 5.38
CA TYR A 32 18.17 -0.94 5.04
C TYR A 32 18.13 -0.72 3.52
N MET A 33 17.32 -1.51 2.83
CA MET A 33 17.18 -1.57 1.38
C MET A 33 15.69 -1.52 1.03
N PRO A 34 15.08 -0.32 1.07
CA PRO A 34 13.65 -0.20 0.87
C PRO A 34 13.27 -0.67 -0.54
N ALA A 35 12.17 -1.41 -0.60
CA ALA A 35 11.77 -2.05 -1.83
C ALA A 35 10.99 -1.07 -2.73
N MET A 36 11.22 -1.23 -4.03
CA MET A 36 10.59 -0.44 -5.08
C MET A 36 9.87 -1.39 -6.04
N SER A 37 8.68 -1.01 -6.45
CA SER A 37 7.89 -1.68 -7.47
C SER A 37 7.79 -0.81 -8.70
N ASP A 38 7.93 -1.42 -9.85
CA ASP A 38 7.86 -0.74 -11.13
C ASP A 38 6.89 -1.47 -12.08
N SER A 39 6.23 -0.69 -12.92
CA SER A 39 5.32 -1.22 -13.92
C SER A 39 5.09 -0.18 -15.01
N PRO A 40 5.12 -0.55 -16.30
CA PRO A 40 4.74 0.36 -17.38
C PRO A 40 3.25 0.72 -17.29
N VAL A 41 2.87 1.90 -17.75
CA VAL A 41 1.45 2.31 -17.85
C VAL A 41 0.69 1.44 -18.87
N ARG A 42 1.39 1.01 -19.93
CA ARG A 42 0.91 0.08 -20.96
C ARG A 42 1.38 -1.35 -20.69
N GLY A 43 0.68 -2.06 -19.82
CA GLY A 43 0.99 -3.46 -19.48
C GLY A 43 -0.24 -4.35 -19.37
N TYR A 44 -1.37 -3.89 -19.88
CA TYR A 44 -2.65 -4.61 -19.83
C TYR A 44 -2.75 -5.61 -20.98
N ILE A 45 -3.46 -6.72 -20.74
CA ILE A 45 -3.74 -7.80 -21.72
C ILE A 45 -2.47 -8.20 -22.51
N GLY A 46 -1.55 -8.91 -21.84
CA GLY A 46 -0.42 -9.57 -22.49
C GLY A 46 0.75 -8.68 -22.92
N ARG A 47 0.66 -7.35 -22.75
CA ARG A 47 1.76 -6.40 -23.03
C ARG A 47 2.57 -6.03 -21.79
N HIS A 48 3.76 -5.46 -22.01
CA HIS A 48 4.61 -4.93 -20.94
C HIS A 48 5.56 -3.84 -21.47
N GLU A 49 4.99 -2.77 -22.03
CA GLU A 49 5.74 -1.83 -22.86
C GLU A 49 6.35 -0.68 -22.06
N TRP A 50 7.67 -0.64 -22.02
CA TRP A 50 8.44 0.46 -21.42
C TRP A 50 8.71 1.61 -22.39
N PHE A 51 8.45 1.38 -23.68
CA PHE A 51 8.58 2.37 -24.75
C PHE A 51 7.28 2.45 -25.55
N TRP A 52 7.10 3.54 -26.26
CA TRP A 52 5.90 3.75 -27.07
C TRP A 52 5.88 2.81 -28.28
N VAL A 53 4.70 2.28 -28.58
CA VAL A 53 4.43 1.41 -29.73
C VAL A 53 3.14 1.91 -30.40
N PRO A 54 3.10 2.03 -31.75
CA PRO A 54 1.89 2.44 -32.45
C PRO A 54 0.71 1.52 -32.16
N GLY A 55 -0.45 2.08 -31.79
CA GLY A 55 -1.71 1.34 -31.61
C GLY A 55 -1.87 0.62 -30.27
N ASP A 56 -0.95 0.79 -29.32
CA ASP A 56 -1.00 0.08 -28.02
C ASP A 56 -1.89 0.75 -26.95
N GLU A 57 -2.76 1.68 -27.32
CA GLU A 57 -3.66 2.38 -26.39
C GLU A 57 -4.60 1.42 -25.64
N ALA A 58 -5.01 0.32 -26.28
CA ALA A 58 -5.84 -0.71 -25.67
C ALA A 58 -5.15 -1.44 -24.49
N HIS A 59 -3.83 -1.29 -24.35
CA HIS A 59 -3.02 -1.94 -23.34
C HIS A 59 -2.71 -1.05 -22.13
N ILE A 60 -3.31 0.14 -22.06
CA ILE A 60 -3.28 0.99 -20.87
C ILE A 60 -4.04 0.28 -19.74
N PHE A 61 -3.42 0.16 -18.56
CA PHE A 61 -4.08 -0.47 -17.41
C PHE A 61 -5.39 0.23 -17.03
N PRO A 62 -6.51 -0.51 -16.91
CA PRO A 62 -7.75 0.02 -16.35
C PRO A 62 -7.55 0.62 -14.96
N LEU A 63 -8.39 1.60 -14.60
CA LEU A 63 -8.34 2.25 -13.28
C LEU A 63 -8.36 1.24 -12.13
N LYS A 64 -9.16 0.18 -12.23
CA LYS A 64 -9.22 -0.91 -11.24
C LYS A 64 -7.86 -1.57 -11.02
N ASN A 65 -7.11 -1.83 -12.10
CA ASN A 65 -5.79 -2.45 -12.04
C ASN A 65 -4.74 -1.50 -11.44
N LEU A 66 -4.81 -0.22 -11.77
CA LEU A 66 -3.95 0.80 -11.18
C LEU A 66 -4.23 0.99 -9.68
N LYS A 67 -5.50 0.97 -9.27
CA LYS A 67 -5.89 0.92 -7.86
C LYS A 67 -5.28 -0.30 -7.17
N ASP A 68 -5.48 -1.49 -7.71
CA ASP A 68 -4.93 -2.73 -7.14
C ASP A 68 -3.40 -2.66 -6.99
N MET A 69 -2.71 -2.11 -7.99
CA MET A 69 -1.27 -1.86 -7.92
C MET A 69 -0.91 -0.91 -6.78
N TYR A 70 -1.61 0.21 -6.62
CA TYR A 70 -1.37 1.17 -5.53
C TYR A 70 -1.49 0.51 -4.15
N TYR A 71 -2.57 -0.26 -3.92
CA TYR A 71 -2.78 -0.98 -2.66
C TYR A 71 -1.70 -2.04 -2.42
N LYS A 72 -1.25 -2.73 -3.46
CA LYS A 72 -0.25 -3.82 -3.38
C LYS A 72 1.20 -3.37 -3.57
N SER A 73 1.45 -2.07 -3.58
CA SER A 73 2.79 -1.45 -3.59
C SER A 73 2.89 -0.37 -2.52
N VAL A 74 2.39 0.84 -2.79
CA VAL A 74 2.35 1.97 -1.83
C VAL A 74 1.63 1.59 -0.54
N GLY A 75 0.55 0.80 -0.64
CA GLY A 75 -0.17 0.26 0.51
C GLY A 75 0.48 -0.94 1.20
N ARG A 76 1.66 -1.38 0.76
CA ARG A 76 2.43 -2.49 1.32
C ARG A 76 3.89 -2.11 1.54
N ASN A 77 4.14 -0.85 1.91
CA ASN A 77 5.48 -0.41 2.25
C ASN A 77 6.45 -0.50 1.04
N PHE A 78 6.01 -0.16 -0.17
CA PHE A 78 6.89 -0.02 -1.35
C PHE A 78 6.73 1.36 -1.97
N ALA A 79 7.76 1.84 -2.66
CA ALA A 79 7.57 2.89 -3.67
C ALA A 79 6.99 2.27 -4.95
N LEU A 80 6.11 3.00 -5.66
CA LEU A 80 5.60 2.59 -6.98
C LEU A 80 6.11 3.55 -8.06
N ILE A 81 6.81 3.01 -9.05
CA ILE A 81 7.29 3.70 -10.23
C ILE A 81 6.42 3.30 -11.43
N LYS A 82 5.92 4.29 -12.15
CA LYS A 82 5.20 4.08 -13.42
C LYS A 82 6.07 4.47 -14.59
N GLY A 83 6.37 3.51 -15.46
CA GLY A 83 6.98 3.77 -16.76
C GLY A 83 5.96 4.42 -17.69
N LEU A 84 6.27 5.63 -18.15
CA LEU A 84 5.48 6.35 -19.14
C LEU A 84 6.19 6.28 -20.50
N THR A 85 5.41 6.33 -21.57
CA THR A 85 5.89 6.07 -22.93
C THR A 85 5.63 7.29 -23.83
N PRO A 86 6.54 8.28 -23.86
CA PRO A 86 6.45 9.39 -24.81
C PRO A 86 6.38 8.88 -26.26
N ALA A 87 5.50 9.47 -27.06
CA ALA A 87 5.36 9.19 -28.49
C ALA A 87 6.47 9.88 -29.31
N PRO A 88 6.59 9.60 -30.63
CA PRO A 88 7.65 10.17 -31.47
C PRO A 88 7.62 11.70 -31.60
N ASP A 89 6.49 12.34 -31.28
CA ASP A 89 6.37 13.79 -31.18
C ASP A 89 6.93 14.37 -29.86
N GLY A 90 7.43 13.50 -28.97
CA GLY A 90 7.99 13.86 -27.67
C GLY A 90 6.95 14.07 -26.56
N LEU A 91 5.66 13.82 -26.82
CA LEU A 91 4.58 14.04 -25.87
C LEU A 91 4.10 12.71 -25.24
N ILE A 92 3.53 12.79 -24.04
CA ILE A 92 2.79 11.65 -23.47
C ILE A 92 1.44 11.56 -24.18
N PRO A 93 1.05 10.39 -24.72
CA PRO A 93 -0.24 10.26 -25.40
C PRO A 93 -1.41 10.64 -24.47
N ILE A 94 -2.38 11.37 -25.01
CA ILE A 94 -3.53 11.88 -24.24
C ILE A 94 -4.27 10.77 -23.47
N PRO A 95 -4.51 9.56 -24.03
CA PRO A 95 -5.14 8.47 -23.27
C PRO A 95 -4.35 8.04 -22.02
N ASP A 96 -3.01 8.08 -22.07
CA ASP A 96 -2.18 7.78 -20.90
C ASP A 96 -2.32 8.90 -19.85
N VAL A 97 -2.32 10.18 -20.28
CA VAL A 97 -2.52 11.34 -19.41
C VAL A 97 -3.88 11.27 -18.71
N ASP A 98 -4.94 10.97 -19.46
CA ASP A 98 -6.31 10.89 -18.93
C ASP A 98 -6.43 9.77 -17.90
N ARG A 99 -5.90 8.57 -18.19
CA ARG A 99 -5.90 7.47 -17.22
C ARG A 99 -5.09 7.79 -15.96
N LEU A 100 -3.95 8.48 -16.10
CA LEU A 100 -3.15 8.89 -14.93
C LEU A 100 -3.88 9.94 -14.10
N ARG A 101 -4.61 10.86 -14.74
CA ARG A 101 -5.45 11.84 -14.06
C ARG A 101 -6.58 11.16 -13.29
N GLU A 102 -7.33 10.26 -13.93
CA GLU A 102 -8.38 9.45 -13.31
C GLU A 102 -7.85 8.71 -12.07
N TRP A 103 -6.66 8.10 -12.18
CA TRP A 103 -6.06 7.37 -11.08
C TRP A 103 -5.62 8.28 -9.93
N GLY A 104 -5.03 9.44 -10.24
CA GLY A 104 -4.68 10.44 -9.23
C GLY A 104 -5.90 11.00 -8.49
N GLU A 105 -6.99 11.25 -9.22
CA GLU A 105 -8.28 11.67 -8.65
C GLU A 105 -8.87 10.58 -7.75
N GLU A 106 -8.86 9.32 -8.17
CA GLU A 106 -9.35 8.19 -7.37
C GLU A 106 -8.56 8.05 -6.05
N ILE A 107 -7.24 8.19 -6.07
CA ILE A 107 -6.40 8.17 -4.86
C ILE A 107 -6.78 9.32 -3.93
N LYS A 108 -6.94 10.54 -4.47
CA LYS A 108 -7.34 11.72 -3.68
C LYS A 108 -8.73 11.54 -3.07
N ASN A 109 -9.70 11.06 -3.86
CA ASN A 109 -11.07 10.84 -3.40
C ASN A 109 -11.12 9.85 -2.23
N ARG A 110 -10.31 8.80 -2.27
CA ARG A 110 -10.26 7.78 -1.20
C ARG A 110 -9.56 8.24 0.07
N PHE A 111 -8.46 8.98 -0.04
CA PHE A 111 -7.51 9.12 1.07
C PHE A 111 -7.19 10.56 1.49
N SER A 112 -7.68 11.59 0.79
CA SER A 112 -7.38 12.99 1.13
C SER A 112 -8.05 13.46 2.42
N LYS A 113 -9.20 12.87 2.78
CA LYS A 113 -9.99 13.26 3.97
C LYS A 113 -10.33 12.03 4.81
N PRO A 114 -9.52 11.67 5.82
CA PRO A 114 -9.82 10.55 6.70
C PRO A 114 -11.04 10.84 7.57
N ILE A 115 -11.83 9.81 7.88
CA ILE A 115 -12.96 9.90 8.83
C ILE A 115 -12.46 10.30 10.22
N ALA A 116 -11.34 9.71 10.65
CA ALA A 116 -10.64 10.07 11.87
C ALA A 116 -9.15 9.73 11.72
N LYS A 117 -8.29 10.40 12.49
CA LYS A 117 -6.84 10.18 12.49
C LYS A 117 -6.32 10.32 13.93
N THR A 118 -5.35 9.49 14.30
CA THR A 118 -4.60 9.62 15.54
C THR A 118 -3.13 9.27 15.31
N THR A 119 -2.26 9.67 16.23
CA THR A 119 -0.83 9.34 16.24
C THR A 119 -0.44 9.15 17.70
N VAL A 120 -0.05 7.93 18.05
CA VAL A 120 0.19 7.50 19.43
C VAL A 120 1.35 6.51 19.44
N THR A 121 2.17 6.57 20.49
CA THR A 121 3.21 5.57 20.78
C THR A 121 2.65 4.51 21.72
N GLY A 122 2.85 3.23 21.41
CA GLY A 122 2.41 2.12 22.25
C GLY A 122 1.80 0.95 21.47
N SER A 123 1.59 -0.17 22.17
CA SER A 123 1.15 -1.44 21.58
C SER A 123 -0.36 -1.60 21.46
N GLN A 124 -1.15 -0.69 22.03
CA GLN A 124 -2.60 -0.67 21.90
C GLN A 124 -3.08 0.75 21.62
N ILE A 125 -3.71 0.95 20.47
CA ILE A 125 -4.20 2.26 20.03
C ILE A 125 -5.70 2.15 19.79
N ILE A 126 -6.48 3.01 20.42
CA ILE A 126 -7.93 3.10 20.22
C ILE A 126 -8.23 4.41 19.49
N LEU A 127 -8.95 4.31 18.39
CA LEU A 127 -9.45 5.44 17.61
C LEU A 127 -10.97 5.46 17.71
N SER A 128 -11.50 6.37 18.53
CA SER A 128 -12.94 6.63 18.62
C SER A 128 -13.41 7.46 17.42
N LEU A 129 -14.60 7.12 16.90
CA LEU A 129 -15.24 7.80 15.78
C LEU A 129 -16.48 8.57 16.27
N MET A 130 -16.86 9.61 15.52
CA MET A 130 -18.08 10.36 15.82
C MET A 130 -19.31 9.57 15.36
N GLY A 131 -19.93 8.85 16.31
CA GLY A 131 -21.04 7.94 16.01
C GLY A 131 -20.60 6.74 15.16
N ASP A 132 -21.58 5.97 14.68
CA ASP A 132 -21.31 4.84 13.82
C ASP A 132 -20.98 5.30 12.39
N GLN A 133 -19.80 4.93 11.91
CA GLN A 133 -19.29 5.24 10.58
C GLN A 133 -19.11 3.95 9.77
N GLN A 134 -19.31 4.04 8.45
CA GLN A 134 -18.97 2.95 7.53
C GLN A 134 -17.48 2.99 7.21
N ILE A 135 -16.76 1.90 7.45
CA ILE A 135 -15.31 1.79 7.27
C ILE A 135 -15.01 0.62 6.33
N GLU A 136 -14.24 0.91 5.28
CA GLU A 136 -13.75 -0.07 4.30
C GLU A 136 -12.24 0.05 4.03
N ASN A 137 -11.61 1.14 4.48
CA ASN A 137 -10.20 1.41 4.29
C ASN A 137 -9.57 1.89 5.59
N ILE A 138 -8.41 1.31 5.95
CA ILE A 138 -7.62 1.68 7.12
C ILE A 138 -6.17 1.91 6.69
N ILE A 139 -5.57 3.00 7.16
CA ILE A 139 -4.17 3.32 6.87
C ILE A 139 -3.38 3.28 8.18
N LEU A 140 -2.30 2.50 8.18
CA LEU A 140 -1.30 2.47 9.25
C LEU A 140 0.04 2.99 8.72
N GLN A 141 0.78 3.73 9.55
CA GLN A 141 2.11 4.23 9.24
C GLN A 141 2.96 4.20 10.51
N GLU A 142 4.20 3.71 10.41
CA GLU A 142 5.21 3.87 11.45
C GLU A 142 6.02 5.16 11.21
N GLU A 143 6.63 5.69 12.28
CA GLU A 143 7.66 6.71 12.16
C GLU A 143 8.94 6.07 11.61
N ILE A 144 9.02 5.94 10.29
CA ILE A 144 10.02 5.11 9.61
C ILE A 144 11.46 5.59 9.85
N SER A 145 11.67 6.87 10.21
CA SER A 145 12.99 7.38 10.60
C SER A 145 13.55 6.68 11.84
N LYS A 146 12.68 6.05 12.65
CA LYS A 146 13.02 5.24 13.83
C LYS A 146 13.08 3.73 13.54
N GLY A 147 12.99 3.36 12.26
CA GLY A 147 13.02 2.00 11.75
C GLY A 147 11.65 1.30 11.72
N GLU A 148 11.63 0.11 11.11
CA GLU A 148 10.46 -0.78 11.08
C GLU A 148 10.41 -1.65 12.34
N ARG A 149 9.43 -1.42 13.21
CA ARG A 149 9.37 -1.99 14.55
C ARG A 149 8.31 -3.08 14.63
N VAL A 150 7.11 -2.82 14.11
CA VAL A 150 5.96 -3.71 14.19
C VAL A 150 6.20 -5.01 13.42
N ARG A 151 5.94 -6.15 14.08
CA ARG A 151 6.13 -7.50 13.53
C ARG A 151 4.83 -8.25 13.31
N GLU A 152 3.88 -8.09 14.21
CA GLU A 152 2.55 -8.69 14.14
C GLU A 152 1.55 -7.72 14.81
N PHE A 153 0.40 -7.54 14.19
CA PHE A 153 -0.69 -6.74 14.74
C PHE A 153 -2.06 -7.27 14.33
N ASN A 154 -3.08 -6.87 15.05
CA ASN A 154 -4.48 -7.06 14.68
C ASN A 154 -5.26 -5.74 14.80
N ILE A 155 -6.29 -5.59 13.97
CA ILE A 155 -7.23 -4.49 14.05
C ILE A 155 -8.59 -5.06 14.40
N GLN A 156 -9.27 -4.38 15.31
CA GLN A 156 -10.61 -4.70 15.74
C GLN A 156 -11.55 -3.52 15.51
N GLY A 157 -12.79 -3.81 15.11
CA GLY A 157 -13.90 -2.86 15.09
C GLY A 157 -14.81 -3.07 16.30
N LYS A 158 -15.35 -1.99 16.85
CA LYS A 158 -16.40 -2.06 17.89
C LYS A 158 -17.76 -2.20 17.21
N ILE A 159 -18.26 -3.43 17.09
CA ILE A 159 -19.49 -3.78 16.36
C ILE A 159 -20.48 -4.37 17.36
N GLY A 160 -21.68 -3.77 17.46
CA GLY A 160 -22.68 -4.16 18.46
C GLY A 160 -22.18 -4.02 19.90
N GLY A 161 -21.35 -2.99 20.17
CA GLY A 161 -20.74 -2.75 21.48
C GLY A 161 -19.56 -3.66 21.83
N LYS A 162 -19.26 -4.69 21.02
CA LYS A 162 -18.18 -5.65 21.26
C LYS A 162 -17.02 -5.43 20.30
N TRP A 163 -15.80 -5.64 20.77
CA TRP A 163 -14.61 -5.63 19.92
C TRP A 163 -14.52 -6.94 19.14
N GLN A 164 -14.44 -6.85 17.80
CA GLN A 164 -14.35 -8.00 16.90
C GLN A 164 -13.13 -7.83 15.99
N ASN A 165 -12.39 -8.91 15.74
CA ASN A 165 -11.24 -8.88 14.84
C ASN A 165 -11.69 -8.68 13.39
N ILE A 166 -11.11 -7.69 12.71
CA ILE A 166 -11.45 -7.36 11.32
C ILE A 166 -10.24 -7.49 10.38
N TYR A 167 -9.03 -7.47 10.91
CA TYR A 167 -7.81 -7.67 10.13
C TYR A 167 -6.66 -8.17 10.99
N GLN A 168 -5.79 -9.01 10.42
CA GLN A 168 -4.53 -9.40 11.03
C GLN A 168 -3.38 -9.17 10.03
N GLY A 169 -2.29 -8.57 10.51
CA GLY A 169 -1.14 -8.22 9.71
C GLY A 169 0.19 -8.50 10.41
N SER A 170 1.26 -8.26 9.66
CA SER A 170 2.65 -8.40 10.05
C SER A 170 3.34 -7.03 10.13
N ASN A 171 4.12 -6.62 9.12
CA ASN A 171 4.79 -5.31 9.12
C ASN A 171 3.85 -4.17 8.70
N ILE A 172 4.19 -2.95 9.13
CA ILE A 172 3.51 -1.71 8.70
C ILE A 172 4.46 -0.87 7.83
N GLY A 173 5.63 -0.51 8.37
CA GLY A 173 6.63 0.33 7.72
C GLY A 173 6.13 1.74 7.42
N HIS A 174 6.59 2.32 6.31
CA HIS A 174 6.23 3.66 5.88
C HIS A 174 4.72 3.85 5.68
N LYS A 175 4.04 2.87 5.06
CA LYS A 175 2.59 2.91 4.83
C LYS A 175 2.02 1.53 4.55
N HIS A 176 0.94 1.21 5.25
CA HIS A 176 0.11 0.05 5.00
C HIS A 176 -1.35 0.46 4.81
N ILE A 177 -1.92 0.19 3.63
CA ILE A 177 -3.32 0.46 3.29
C ILE A 177 -4.05 -0.88 3.28
N ILE A 178 -5.10 -0.97 4.08
CA ILE A 178 -5.88 -2.18 4.31
C ILE A 178 -7.29 -1.94 3.79
N GLU A 179 -7.70 -2.72 2.80
CA GLU A 179 -9.09 -2.82 2.32
C GLU A 179 -9.77 -3.96 3.09
N ILE A 180 -10.95 -3.69 3.65
CA ILE A 180 -11.78 -4.66 4.39
C ILE A 180 -13.18 -4.70 3.80
N GLU A 181 -13.92 -5.78 4.08
CA GLU A 181 -15.37 -5.76 3.90
C GLU A 181 -15.97 -4.62 4.73
N PRO A 182 -16.86 -3.78 4.16
CA PRO A 182 -17.39 -2.61 4.86
C PRO A 182 -18.06 -2.99 6.18
N ILE A 183 -17.60 -2.37 7.26
CA ILE A 183 -18.19 -2.50 8.60
C ILE A 183 -18.83 -1.19 9.05
N LYS A 184 -19.81 -1.27 9.94
CA LYS A 184 -20.33 -0.12 10.68
C LYS A 184 -19.81 -0.14 12.11
N THR A 185 -19.06 0.88 12.51
CA THR A 185 -18.44 0.95 13.85
C THR A 185 -18.25 2.38 14.32
N ASN A 186 -18.18 2.59 15.63
CA ASN A 186 -17.81 3.85 16.26
C ASN A 186 -16.42 3.83 16.91
N GLY A 187 -15.65 2.75 16.70
CA GLY A 187 -14.32 2.64 17.29
C GLY A 187 -13.48 1.58 16.61
N LEU A 188 -12.23 1.91 16.34
CA LEU A 188 -11.20 1.00 15.88
C LEU A 188 -10.16 0.79 16.97
N ARG A 189 -9.62 -0.42 17.07
CA ARG A 189 -8.54 -0.76 18.00
C ARG A 189 -7.44 -1.51 17.27
N LEU A 190 -6.25 -0.93 17.25
CA LEU A 190 -5.01 -1.59 16.82
C LEU A 190 -4.36 -2.24 18.04
N ILE A 191 -3.96 -3.50 17.91
CA ILE A 191 -3.20 -4.25 18.92
C ILE A 191 -1.94 -4.79 18.25
N ILE A 192 -0.77 -4.36 18.72
CA ILE A 192 0.53 -4.81 18.25
C ILE A 192 0.99 -5.94 19.16
N SER A 193 0.91 -7.18 18.67
CA SER A 193 1.24 -8.37 19.45
C SER A 193 2.74 -8.69 19.45
N LYS A 194 3.48 -8.18 18.48
CA LYS A 194 4.94 -8.38 18.38
C LYS A 194 5.62 -7.18 17.77
N THR A 195 6.71 -6.74 18.39
CA THR A 195 7.51 -5.60 17.94
C THR A 195 8.98 -5.81 18.25
N LYS A 196 9.86 -5.11 17.52
CA LYS A 196 11.31 -5.04 17.79
C LYS A 196 11.65 -3.98 18.84
N ASP A 197 10.85 -2.92 18.93
CA ASP A 197 11.05 -1.77 19.82
C ASP A 197 9.70 -1.05 20.05
N THR A 198 9.63 0.02 20.84
CA THR A 198 8.40 0.78 21.09
C THR A 198 7.80 1.32 19.79
N PRO A 199 6.61 0.87 19.35
CA PRO A 199 5.93 1.39 18.15
C PRO A 199 5.44 2.82 18.31
#